data_AF-A0A926EQP6-F1
#
_entry.id   AF-A0A926EQP6-F1
#
_cell.length_a   1.000
_cell.length_b   1.000
_cell.length_c   1.000
_cell.angle_alpha   90.00
_cell.angle_beta   90.00
_cell.angle_gamma   90.00
#
_symmetry.space_group_name_H-M   'P 1'
#
loop_
_entity.id
_entity.type
_entity.pdbx_description
1 polymer ?
#
loop_
_entity_poly.entity_id
_entity_poly.type
_entity_poly.pdbx_seq_one_letter_code
_entity_poly.pdbx_strand_id
1 'polypeptide(L)' 'MTRRKFGLLILGAGIVILLIALLLLFNTNSVWALITLGLSIVINTTGLSVIIAKDPEER' A
#
# COMPACT_ATOMS: atom_id res chain seq x y z
N MET A 1 -9.85 -7.62 16.07
CA MET A 1 -9.97 -6.53 15.07
C MET A 1 -10.18 -7.20 13.71
N THR A 2 -11.28 -6.94 13.01
CA THR A 2 -11.63 -7.63 11.76
C THR A 2 -10.52 -7.44 10.72
N ARG A 3 -10.11 -8.49 9.99
CA ARG A 3 -9.03 -8.46 8.97
C ARG A 3 -9.16 -7.27 8.00
N ARG A 4 -10.40 -6.90 7.67
CA ARG A 4 -10.76 -5.69 6.91
C ARG A 4 -10.25 -4.37 7.50
N LYS A 5 -10.37 -4.16 8.83
CA LYS A 5 -9.87 -2.94 9.49
C LYS A 5 -8.35 -2.85 9.43
N PHE A 6 -7.67 -3.99 9.55
CA PHE A 6 -6.22 -4.07 9.44
C PHE A 6 -5.75 -3.80 8.00
N GLY A 7 -6.42 -4.40 7.01
CA GLY A 7 -6.16 -4.14 5.60
C GLY A 7 -6.36 -2.68 5.22
N LEU A 8 -7.42 -2.03 5.70
CA LEU A 8 -7.69 -0.60 5.46
C LEU A 8 -6.61 0.31 6.06
N LEU A 9 -6.10 -0.01 7.26
CA LEU A 9 -5.00 0.72 7.88
C LEU A 9 -3.72 0.61 7.05
N ILE A 10 -3.39 -0.60 6.59
CA ILE A 10 -2.22 -0.84 5.72
C ILE A 10 -2.38 -0.08 4.40
N LEU A 11 -3.58 -0.11 3.80
CA LEU A 11 -3.86 0.61 2.56
C LEU A 11 -3.70 2.13 2.75
N GLY A 12 -4.25 2.67 3.83
CA GLY A 12 -4.12 4.10 4.15
C GLY A 12 -2.66 4.52 4.34
N ALA A 13 -1.89 3.75 5.13
CA ALA A 13 -0.47 4.00 5.31
C ALA A 13 0.32 3.87 4.01
N GLY A 14 0.02 2.85 3.20
CA GLY A 14 0.65 2.62 1.90
C GLY A 14 0.40 3.75 0.91
N ILE A 15 -0.79 4.33 0.90
CA ILE A 15 -1.12 5.49 0.03
C ILE A 15 -0.31 6.72 0.44
N VAL A 16 -0.17 6.99 1.74
CA VAL A 16 0.64 8.11 2.22
C VAL A 16 2.10 7.95 1.80
N ILE A 17 2.67 6.74 1.94
CA ILE A 17 4.02 6.43 1.49
C ILE A 17 4.16 6.64 -0.02
N LEU A 18 3.16 6.21 -0.80
CA LEU A 18 3.14 6.38 -2.25
C LEU A 18 3.14 7.86 -2.65
N LEU A 19 2.34 8.70 -1.97
CA LEU A 19 2.33 10.15 -2.21
C LEU A 19 3.68 10.80 -1.88
N ILE A 20 4.31 10.43 -0.77
CA ILE A 20 5.64 10.93 -0.40
C ILE A 20 6.68 10.49 -1.43
N ALA A 21 6.62 9.24 -1.88
CA ALA A 21 7.55 8.72 -2.88
C ALA A 21 7.40 9.41 -4.24
N LEU A 22 6.16 9.72 -4.66
CA LEU A 22 5.92 10.55 -5.85
C LEU A 22 6.47 11.97 -5.70
N LEU A 23 6.24 12.61 -4.54
CA LEU A 23 6.79 13.94 -4.25
C LEU A 23 8.33 13.93 -4.31
N LEU A 24 8.98 12.93 -3.72
CA LEU A 24 10.43 12.79 -3.78
C LEU A 24 10.91 12.52 -5.21
N LEU A 25 10.23 11.66 -5.96
CA LEU A 25 10.61 11.37 -7.35
C LEU A 25 10.55 12.64 -8.21
N PHE A 26 9.46 13.40 -8.14
CA PHE A 26 9.28 14.58 -8.98
C PHE A 26 10.09 15.80 -8.53
N ASN A 27 10.35 15.94 -7.22
CA ASN A 27 11.07 17.10 -6.69
C ASN A 27 12.60 16.88 -6.68
N THR A 28 13.05 15.68 -6.32
CA THR A 28 14.48 15.39 -6.13
C THR A 28 15.07 14.44 -7.18
N ASN A 29 14.26 13.85 -8.05
CA ASN A 29 14.67 12.85 -9.06
C ASN A 29 15.57 11.75 -8.47
N SER A 30 15.27 11.37 -7.22
CA SER A 30 16.09 10.46 -6.43
C SER A 30 15.79 9.01 -6.80
N VAL A 31 16.84 8.23 -7.06
CA VAL A 31 16.73 6.77 -7.33
C VAL A 31 16.06 6.04 -6.16
N TRP A 32 16.25 6.53 -4.93
CA TRP A 32 15.60 5.98 -3.74
C TRP A 32 14.07 6.09 -3.81
N ALA A 33 13.54 7.14 -4.45
CA ALA A 33 12.11 7.33 -4.61
C ALA A 33 11.47 6.24 -5.49
N LEU A 34 12.20 5.74 -6.50
CA LEU A 34 11.75 4.61 -7.34
C LEU A 34 11.64 3.32 -6.53
N ILE A 35 12.61 3.07 -5.64
CA ILE A 35 12.59 1.90 -4.75
C ILE A 35 11.41 1.99 -3.79
N THR A 36 11.21 3.14 -3.16
CA THR A 36 10.07 3.38 -2.24
C THR A 36 8.74 3.27 -2.97
N LEU A 37 8.65 3.76 -4.22
CA LEU A 37 7.47 3.59 -5.07
C LEU A 37 7.17 2.12 -5.32
N GLY A 38 8.14 1.34 -5.77
CA GLY A 38 7.98 -0.10 -6.00
C GLY A 38 7.51 -0.82 -4.74
N LEU A 39 8.13 -0.53 -3.59
CA LEU A 39 7.74 -1.12 -2.31
C LEU A 39 6.31 -0.74 -1.91
N SER A 40 5.93 0.53 -2.09
CA SER A 40 4.59 1.03 -1.76
C SER A 40 3.50 0.37 -2.60
N ILE A 41 3.77 0.07 -3.88
CA ILE A 41 2.84 -0.63 -4.76
C ILE A 41 2.61 -2.06 -4.26
N VAL A 42 3.66 -2.78 -3.89
CA VAL A 42 3.56 -4.15 -3.36
C VAL A 42 2.75 -4.17 -2.05
N ILE A 43 3.03 -3.24 -1.14
CA ILE A 43 2.32 -3.14 0.16
C ILE A 43 0.84 -2.82 -0.07
N ASN A 44 0.51 -1.84 -0.92
CA ASN A 44 -0.87 -1.49 -1.23
C ASN A 44 -1.62 -2.63 -1.92
N THR A 45 -0.96 -3.34 -2.85
CA THR A 45 -1.56 -4.49 -3.54
C THR A 45 -1.86 -5.62 -2.56
N THR A 46 -0.93 -5.88 -1.63
CA THR A 46 -1.12 -6.89 -0.58
C THR A 46 -2.24 -6.49 0.39
N GLY A 47 -2.23 -5.24 0.86
CA GLY A 47 -3.30 -4.70 1.72
C GLY A 47 -4.67 -4.78 1.04
N LEU A 48 -4.74 -4.45 -0.25
CA LEU A 48 -5.96 -4.56 -1.05
C LEU A 48 -6.39 -6.01 -1.22
N SER A 49 -5.47 -6.93 -1.50
CA SER A 49 -5.74 -8.35 -1.61
C SER A 49 -6.27 -8.93 -0.29
N VAL A 50 -5.79 -8.45 0.86
CA VAL A 50 -6.31 -8.86 2.19
C VAL A 50 -7.72 -8.32 2.45
N ILE A 51 -8.06 -7.14 1.92
CA ILE A 51 -9.42 -6.59 2.01
C ILE A 51 -10.39 -7.33 1.08
N ILE A 52 -9.93 -7.64 -0.14
CA ILE A 52 -10.72 -8.24 -1.22
C ILE A 52 -10.87 -9.75 -1.02
N ALA A 53 -9.86 -10.43 -0.47
CA ALA A 53 -9.92 -11.86 -0.17
C ALA A 53 -11.14 -12.11 0.73
N LYS A 54 -12.19 -12.63 0.11
CA LYS A 54 -13.44 -13.02 0.76
C LYS A 54 -13.06 -14.08 1.79
N ASP A 55 -13.39 -13.85 3.07
CA ASP A 55 -13.22 -14.89 4.09
C ASP A 55 -13.88 -16.17 3.55
N PRO A 56 -13.15 -17.31 3.49
CA PRO A 56 -13.66 -18.56 2.91
C PRO A 56 -14.78 -19.22 3.72
N GLU A 57 -15.32 -18.52 4.71
CA GLU A 57 -16.30 -19.00 5.69
C GLU A 57 -17.77 -18.80 5.24
N GLU A 58 -18.00 -18.34 4.00
CA GLU A 58 -19.32 -18.35 3.34
C GLU A 58 -19.46 -19.54 2.36
N ARG A 59 -19.23 -20.78 2.82
CA ARG A 59 -19.70 -21.99 2.13
C ARG A 59 -20.46 -22.90 3.07
#